data_AF-A0A5P9J0M6-F1
#
_entry.id   AF-A0A5P9J0M6-F1
#
_cell.length_a   1.000
_cell.length_b   1.000
_cell.length_c   1.000
_cell.angle_alpha   90.00
_cell.angle_beta   90.00
_cell.angle_gamma   90.00
#
_symmetry.space_group_name_H-M   'P 1'
#
loop_
_entity.id
_entity.type
_entity.pdbx_description
1 polymer ?
#
loop_
_entity_poly.entity_id
_entity_poly.type
_entity_poly.pdbx_seq_one_letter_code
_entity_poly.pdbx_strand_id
1 'polypeptide(L)'
;MKKYTADDIKPIDWEAHVRMRPEMYFPTPDVDAEEVAKAIEYSAKVLGAVETDFSEMDGWSYFCADKDWIFKSEFKFESIHEIFSGPGPFPEVKRQNAFRCESLCLAFSSSVYTASNGEVIVLKGSAPAGALLEAHLKKLGGWERVVGFKFIKSA
;
A
#
# COMPACT_ATOMS: atom_id res chain seq x y z
N MET A 1 -10.37 -41.16 8.70
CA MET A 1 -9.74 -39.89 9.11
C MET A 1 -8.78 -39.48 8.00
N LYS A 2 -8.99 -38.34 7.34
CA LYS A 2 -8.12 -37.88 6.24
C LYS A 2 -6.73 -37.57 6.83
N LYS A 3 -5.68 -38.21 6.31
CA LYS A 3 -4.30 -37.80 6.62
C LYS A 3 -3.98 -36.59 5.75
N TYR A 4 -3.62 -35.48 6.38
CA TYR A 4 -3.10 -34.32 5.69
C TYR A 4 -1.65 -34.58 5.27
N THR A 5 -1.31 -34.10 4.09
CA THR A 5 0.00 -34.20 3.43
C THR A 5 0.53 -32.80 3.13
N ALA A 6 1.79 -32.71 2.71
CA ALA A 6 2.36 -31.42 2.29
C ALA A 6 1.54 -30.77 1.15
N ASP A 7 0.94 -31.59 0.27
CA ASP A 7 0.12 -31.12 -0.85
C ASP A 7 -1.20 -30.48 -0.41
N ASP A 8 -1.64 -30.71 0.84
CA ASP A 8 -2.80 -30.01 1.41
C ASP A 8 -2.45 -28.58 1.86
N ILE A 9 -1.17 -28.20 1.91
CA ILE A 9 -0.69 -26.83 2.19
C ILE A 9 -0.55 -26.08 0.87
N LYS A 10 -1.45 -25.12 0.63
CA LYS A 10 -1.41 -24.28 -0.56
C LYS A 10 -0.88 -22.89 -0.24
N PRO A 11 -0.01 -22.32 -1.10
CA PRO A 11 0.36 -20.92 -0.97
C PRO A 11 -0.89 -20.06 -1.07
N ILE A 12 -0.95 -19.02 -0.25
CA ILE A 12 -2.04 -18.05 -0.24
C ILE A 12 -1.71 -17.00 -1.30
N ASP A 13 -2.65 -16.74 -2.20
CA ASP A 13 -2.67 -15.51 -2.99
C ASP A 13 -3.04 -14.36 -2.05
N TRP A 14 -2.05 -13.52 -1.72
CA TRP A 14 -2.20 -12.45 -0.74
C TRP A 14 -3.31 -11.46 -1.11
N GLU A 15 -3.31 -10.96 -2.34
CA GLU A 15 -4.30 -9.98 -2.79
C GLU A 15 -5.71 -10.56 -2.82
N ALA A 16 -5.86 -11.81 -3.25
CA ALA A 16 -7.14 -12.50 -3.20
C ALA A 16 -7.61 -12.73 -1.75
N HIS A 17 -6.69 -13.10 -0.86
CA HIS A 17 -7.01 -13.33 0.55
C HIS A 17 -7.47 -12.06 1.26
N VAL A 18 -6.76 -10.94 1.07
CA VAL A 18 -7.14 -9.63 1.62
C VAL A 18 -8.53 -9.21 1.14
N ARG A 19 -8.84 -9.40 -0.16
CA ARG A 19 -10.18 -9.11 -0.71
C ARG A 19 -11.29 -10.01 -0.18
N MET A 20 -10.99 -11.28 0.09
CA MET A 20 -11.98 -12.23 0.61
C MET A 20 -12.25 -12.08 2.11
N ARG A 21 -11.32 -11.45 2.84
CA ARG A 21 -11.34 -11.26 4.29
C ARG A 21 -10.93 -9.84 4.70
N PRO A 22 -11.57 -8.78 4.15
CA PRO A 22 -11.19 -7.40 4.46
C PRO A 22 -11.30 -7.10 5.96
N GLU A 23 -12.23 -7.74 6.67
CA GLU A 23 -12.46 -7.59 8.11
C GLU A 23 -11.26 -8.01 8.99
N MET A 24 -10.30 -8.75 8.43
CA MET A 24 -9.05 -9.09 9.12
C MET A 24 -8.03 -7.94 9.12
N TYR A 25 -8.18 -6.97 8.21
CA TYR A 25 -7.18 -5.95 7.91
C TYR A 25 -7.71 -4.53 8.07
N PHE A 26 -9.01 -4.34 7.87
CA PHE A 26 -9.68 -3.06 7.90
C PHE A 26 -10.75 -3.01 9.00
N PRO A 27 -11.07 -1.82 9.53
CA PRO A 27 -12.11 -1.67 10.57
C PRO A 27 -13.51 -2.08 10.09
N THR A 28 -13.77 -1.99 8.78
CA THR A 28 -15.05 -2.34 8.17
C THR A 28 -14.83 -3.19 6.91
N PRO A 29 -15.79 -4.05 6.53
CA PRO A 29 -15.69 -4.83 5.30
C PRO A 29 -15.87 -3.99 4.04
N ASP A 30 -16.52 -2.82 4.15
CA ASP A 30 -16.72 -1.88 3.06
C ASP A 30 -15.47 -1.00 2.88
N VAL A 31 -14.42 -1.60 2.33
CA VAL A 31 -13.15 -0.92 2.06
C VAL A 31 -13.34 0.08 0.92
N ASP A 32 -12.90 1.32 1.14
CA ASP A 32 -12.77 2.35 0.10
C ASP A 32 -11.32 2.82 -0.04
N ALA A 33 -11.09 3.78 -0.95
CA ALA A 33 -9.76 4.31 -1.19
C ALA A 33 -9.16 5.04 0.03
N GLU A 34 -10.00 5.70 0.83
CA GLU A 34 -9.57 6.41 2.01
C GLU A 34 -9.13 5.44 3.11
N GLU A 35 -9.84 4.32 3.31
CA GLU A 35 -9.44 3.26 4.24
C GLU A 35 -8.12 2.60 3.82
N VAL A 36 -7.89 2.39 2.52
CA VAL A 36 -6.58 1.95 2.01
C VAL A 36 -5.50 2.98 2.33
N ALA A 37 -5.76 4.27 2.11
CA ALA A 37 -4.82 5.34 2.41
C ALA A 37 -4.51 5.44 3.91
N LYS A 38 -5.51 5.29 4.79
CA LYS A 38 -5.33 5.24 6.25
C LYS A 38 -4.47 4.06 6.71
N ALA A 39 -4.58 2.91 6.03
CA ALA A 39 -3.72 1.77 6.33
C ALA A 39 -2.25 2.09 5.99
N ILE A 40 -1.98 2.71 4.85
CA ILE A 40 -0.64 3.18 4.48
C ILE A 40 -0.16 4.26 5.47
N GLU A 41 -1.04 5.20 5.81
CA GLU A 41 -0.78 6.27 6.77
C GLU A 41 -0.31 5.73 8.11
N TYR A 42 -0.97 4.69 8.63
CA TYR A 42 -0.56 4.03 9.86
C TYR A 42 0.92 3.59 9.80
N SER A 43 1.33 2.93 8.72
CA SER A 43 2.72 2.50 8.54
C SER A 43 3.68 3.69 8.41
N ALA A 44 3.28 4.73 7.66
CA ALA A 44 4.07 5.94 7.48
C ALA A 44 4.30 6.70 8.79
N LYS A 45 3.25 6.87 9.61
CA LYS A 45 3.30 7.59 10.90
C LYS A 45 4.18 6.84 11.91
N VAL A 46 4.03 5.52 12.01
CA VAL A 46 4.90 4.68 12.87
C VAL A 46 6.37 4.83 12.47
N LEU A 47 6.65 5.01 11.18
CA LEU A 47 7.99 5.20 10.62
C LEU A 47 8.43 6.66 10.48
N GLY A 48 7.68 7.57 11.13
CA GLY A 48 8.12 8.93 11.41
C GLY A 48 7.60 10.02 10.47
N ALA A 49 6.71 9.71 9.52
CA ALA A 49 5.93 10.74 8.83
C ALA A 49 5.13 11.57 9.85
N VAL A 50 5.04 12.88 9.66
CA VAL A 50 4.36 13.80 10.58
C VAL A 50 3.13 14.39 9.91
N GLU A 51 3.25 14.84 8.68
CA GLU A 51 2.15 15.36 7.88
C GLU A 51 1.84 14.40 6.74
N THR A 52 0.54 14.20 6.51
CA THR A 52 0.00 13.25 5.55
C THR A 52 -1.24 13.85 4.94
N ASP A 53 -1.51 13.48 3.69
CA ASP A 53 -2.71 13.91 3.00
C ASP A 53 -3.28 12.78 2.14
N PHE A 54 -4.60 12.84 1.95
CA PHE A 54 -5.33 12.01 1.02
C PHE A 54 -6.07 12.89 0.03
N SER A 55 -5.83 12.65 -1.25
CA SER A 55 -6.44 13.42 -2.33
C SER A 55 -6.91 12.49 -3.44
N GLU A 56 -7.97 12.89 -4.14
CA GLU A 56 -8.45 12.21 -5.34
C GLU A 56 -8.50 13.17 -6.53
N MET A 57 -8.01 12.73 -7.68
CA MET A 57 -8.10 13.49 -8.93
C MET A 57 -8.01 12.57 -10.14
N ASP A 58 -8.81 12.86 -11.17
CA ASP A 58 -8.80 12.13 -12.45
C ASP A 58 -8.89 10.59 -12.32
N GLY A 59 -9.68 10.12 -11.36
CA GLY A 59 -9.90 8.68 -11.09
C GLY A 59 -8.73 7.98 -10.40
N TRP A 60 -7.81 8.76 -9.83
CA TRP A 60 -6.71 8.29 -8.99
C TRP A 60 -6.88 8.78 -7.57
N SER A 61 -6.49 7.93 -6.63
CA SER A 61 -6.39 8.24 -5.22
C SER A 61 -4.92 8.31 -4.82
N TYR A 62 -4.57 9.25 -3.96
CA TYR A 62 -3.19 9.57 -3.60
C TYR A 62 -3.05 9.61 -2.09
N PHE A 63 -2.17 8.78 -1.55
CA PHE A 63 -1.62 8.97 -0.22
C PHE A 63 -0.30 9.74 -0.33
N CYS A 64 -0.16 10.80 0.44
CA CYS A 64 1.02 11.66 0.46
C CYS A 64 1.59 11.75 1.87
N ALA A 65 2.92 11.79 2.00
CA ALA A 65 3.58 12.02 3.27
C ALA A 65 4.77 12.98 3.15
N ASP A 66 5.00 13.73 4.22
CA ASP A 66 6.10 14.70 4.36
C ASP A 66 7.48 14.07 4.46
N LYS A 67 7.56 12.76 4.71
CA LYS A 67 8.81 12.01 4.80
C LYS A 67 8.74 10.74 3.99
N ASP A 68 9.87 10.34 3.43
CA ASP A 68 10.01 9.01 2.85
C ASP A 68 10.22 7.97 3.96
N TRP A 69 9.22 7.12 4.16
CA TRP A 69 9.23 6.11 5.22
C TRP A 69 9.55 4.70 4.72
N ILE A 70 9.58 4.49 3.40
CA ILE A 70 9.50 3.15 2.77
C ILE A 70 10.54 2.20 3.38
N PHE A 71 11.81 2.62 3.48
CA PHE A 71 12.93 1.82 4.00
C PHE A 71 13.38 2.19 5.43
N LYS A 72 12.55 2.90 6.21
CA LYS A 72 12.87 3.30 7.58
C LYS A 72 12.67 2.20 8.63
N SER A 73 12.22 1.02 8.23
CA SER A 73 11.97 -0.08 9.16
C SER A 73 13.26 -0.73 9.69
N GLU A 74 13.21 -1.26 10.92
CA GLU A 74 14.17 -2.17 11.53
C GLU A 74 14.30 -3.45 10.69
N PHE A 75 13.19 -3.99 10.17
CA PHE A 75 13.23 -5.09 9.20
C PHE A 75 13.67 -4.56 7.84
N LYS A 76 14.64 -5.23 7.21
CA LYS A 76 15.24 -4.80 5.95
C LYS A 76 14.62 -5.59 4.79
N PHE A 77 13.84 -4.89 3.99
CA PHE A 77 13.39 -5.36 2.68
C PHE A 77 14.46 -5.08 1.64
N GLU A 78 14.63 -5.98 0.68
CA GLU A 78 15.62 -5.83 -0.40
C GLU A 78 15.15 -4.87 -1.47
N SER A 79 13.82 -4.72 -1.62
CA SER A 79 13.24 -3.82 -2.61
C SER A 79 11.88 -3.25 -2.16
N ILE A 80 11.46 -2.20 -2.84
CA ILE A 80 10.12 -1.64 -2.63
C ILE A 80 9.02 -2.59 -3.08
N HIS A 81 9.28 -3.45 -4.09
CA HIS A 81 8.31 -4.44 -4.53
C HIS A 81 7.99 -5.43 -3.42
N GLU A 82 8.99 -5.83 -2.62
CA GLU A 82 8.76 -6.73 -1.48
C GLU A 82 7.81 -6.11 -0.44
N ILE A 83 7.98 -4.82 -0.14
CA ILE A 83 7.13 -4.09 0.81
C ILE A 83 5.65 -4.11 0.39
N PHE A 84 5.38 -4.01 -0.91
CA PHE A 84 4.02 -3.99 -1.43
C PHE A 84 3.48 -5.39 -1.81
N SER A 85 4.33 -6.40 -2.01
CA SER A 85 3.92 -7.71 -2.51
C SER A 85 3.15 -8.59 -1.51
N GLY A 86 3.30 -8.34 -0.21
CA GLY A 86 2.77 -9.25 0.82
C GLY A 86 2.84 -8.70 2.24
N PRO A 87 2.44 -9.50 3.24
CA PRO A 87 2.54 -9.11 4.64
C PRO A 87 4.01 -9.13 5.07
N GLY A 88 4.66 -7.98 5.04
CA GLY A 88 6.03 -7.80 5.52
C GLY A 88 6.08 -7.58 7.04
N PRO A 89 7.09 -8.08 7.78
CA PRO A 89 7.22 -7.85 9.22
C PRO A 89 7.24 -6.36 9.59
N PHE A 90 6.61 -5.99 10.72
CA PHE A 90 6.60 -4.61 11.22
C PHE A 90 6.93 -4.50 12.71
N PRO A 91 8.21 -4.70 13.09
CA PRO A 91 8.65 -4.80 14.49
C PRO A 91 8.44 -3.53 15.33
N GLU A 92 8.40 -2.36 14.72
CA GLU A 92 8.27 -1.03 15.36
C GLU A 92 6.97 -0.90 16.16
N VAL A 93 5.93 -1.62 15.73
CA VAL A 93 4.63 -1.64 16.39
C VAL A 93 4.67 -2.38 17.73
N LYS A 94 5.69 -3.22 17.97
CA LYS A 94 5.87 -4.01 19.21
C LYS A 94 4.63 -4.83 19.58
N ARG A 95 3.92 -5.33 18.57
CA ARG A 95 2.76 -6.22 18.72
C ARG A 95 3.00 -7.53 17.97
N GLN A 96 2.39 -8.60 18.46
CA GLN A 96 2.40 -9.88 17.74
C GLN A 96 1.65 -9.74 16.41
N ASN A 97 2.16 -10.40 15.37
CA ASN A 97 1.58 -10.42 14.02
C ASN A 97 1.40 -9.03 13.38
N ALA A 98 2.18 -8.03 13.81
CA ALA A 98 2.20 -6.73 13.15
C ALA A 98 2.90 -6.83 11.79
N PHE A 99 2.29 -6.23 10.77
CA PHE A 99 2.78 -6.23 9.40
C PHE A 99 2.67 -4.86 8.76
N ARG A 100 3.47 -4.63 7.72
CA ARG A 100 3.49 -3.42 6.89
C ARG A 100 2.22 -3.33 6.05
N CYS A 101 1.49 -2.23 6.17
CA CYS A 101 0.16 -2.11 5.57
C CYS A 101 0.17 -1.71 4.09
N GLU A 102 1.34 -1.36 3.53
CA GLU A 102 1.48 -0.94 2.12
C GLU A 102 0.92 -1.96 1.13
N SER A 103 1.11 -3.25 1.40
CA SER A 103 0.64 -4.32 0.52
C SER A 103 -0.88 -4.44 0.43
N LEU A 104 -1.63 -3.89 1.39
CA LEU A 104 -3.09 -3.86 1.34
C LEU A 104 -3.60 -3.02 0.17
N CYS A 105 -2.81 -2.03 -0.29
CA CYS A 105 -3.16 -1.19 -1.43
C CYS A 105 -3.28 -1.99 -2.73
N LEU A 106 -2.42 -3.01 -2.94
CA LEU A 106 -2.44 -3.80 -4.16
C LEU A 106 -3.75 -4.59 -4.31
N ALA A 107 -4.28 -5.09 -3.20
CA ALA A 107 -5.48 -5.93 -3.18
C ALA A 107 -6.72 -5.22 -3.74
N PHE A 108 -6.85 -3.91 -3.50
CA PHE A 108 -8.00 -3.11 -3.92
C PHE A 108 -7.70 -2.14 -5.07
N SER A 109 -6.60 -2.34 -5.79
CA SER A 109 -6.18 -1.41 -6.85
C SER A 109 -5.92 -2.12 -8.17
N SER A 110 -6.29 -1.46 -9.26
CA SER A 110 -5.99 -1.91 -10.63
C SER A 110 -4.60 -1.47 -11.08
N SER A 111 -4.16 -0.31 -10.58
CA SER A 111 -2.81 0.23 -10.76
C SER A 111 -2.32 0.82 -9.45
N VAL A 112 -1.03 0.67 -9.17
CA VAL A 112 -0.34 1.29 -8.03
C VAL A 112 1.05 1.72 -8.46
N TYR A 113 1.46 2.92 -8.06
CA TYR A 113 2.81 3.41 -8.22
C TYR A 113 3.21 4.25 -7.00
N THR A 114 4.50 4.44 -6.81
CA THR A 114 5.02 5.44 -5.87
C THR A 114 5.91 6.44 -6.58
N ALA A 115 5.96 7.66 -6.06
CA ALA A 115 6.89 8.68 -6.48
C ALA A 115 7.65 9.29 -5.29
N SER A 116 8.93 9.55 -5.47
CA SER A 116 9.77 10.32 -4.54
C SER A 116 11.02 10.81 -5.27
N ASN A 117 11.47 12.03 -4.95
CA ASN A 117 12.70 12.61 -5.52
C ASN A 117 12.80 12.53 -7.05
N GLY A 118 11.66 12.68 -7.75
CA GLY A 118 11.58 12.61 -9.22
C GLY A 118 11.61 11.19 -9.81
N GLU A 119 11.79 10.16 -8.98
CA GLU A 119 11.68 8.76 -9.39
C GLU A 119 10.24 8.27 -9.25
N VAL A 120 9.79 7.48 -10.23
CA VAL A 120 8.47 6.86 -10.25
C VAL A 120 8.63 5.36 -10.43
N ILE A 121 8.10 4.59 -9.50
CA ILE A 121 8.15 3.13 -9.52
C ILE A 121 6.72 2.59 -9.62
N VAL A 122 6.44 1.84 -10.70
CA VAL A 122 5.16 1.16 -10.89
C VAL A 122 5.20 -0.18 -10.19
N LEU A 123 4.25 -0.39 -9.26
CA LEU A 123 4.14 -1.59 -8.43
C LEU A 123 3.08 -2.55 -9.00
N LYS A 124 2.05 -2.01 -9.65
CA LYS A 124 0.98 -2.75 -10.32
C LYS A 124 0.39 -1.93 -11.46
N GLY A 125 0.06 -2.57 -12.57
CA GLY A 125 -0.58 -1.90 -13.71
C GLY A 125 0.30 -0.83 -14.33
N SER A 126 -0.13 0.43 -14.28
CA SER A 126 0.56 1.58 -14.89
C SER A 126 0.36 2.85 -14.07
N ALA A 127 1.34 3.75 -14.04
CA ALA A 127 1.16 5.14 -13.55
C ALA A 127 0.39 6.01 -14.57
N PRO A 128 -0.09 7.23 -14.19
CA PRO A 128 -0.52 8.23 -15.16
C PRO A 128 0.60 8.54 -16.17
N ALA A 129 0.24 8.88 -17.40
CA ALA A 129 1.22 9.07 -18.48
C ALA A 129 1.79 10.50 -18.50
N GLY A 130 3.12 10.62 -18.54
CA GLY A 130 3.86 11.85 -18.88
C GLY A 130 3.32 13.12 -18.22
N ALA A 131 2.85 14.06 -19.04
CA ALA A 131 2.34 15.36 -18.60
C ALA A 131 1.20 15.28 -17.56
N LEU A 132 0.38 14.22 -17.58
CA LEU A 132 -0.68 14.04 -16.59
C LEU A 132 -0.10 13.74 -15.21
N LEU A 133 0.91 12.86 -15.15
CA LEU A 133 1.61 12.54 -13.90
C LEU A 133 2.31 13.77 -13.33
N GLU A 134 2.99 14.54 -14.18
CA GLU A 134 3.64 15.79 -13.79
C GLU A 134 2.64 16.80 -13.23
N ALA A 135 1.47 16.95 -13.88
CA ALA A 135 0.41 17.83 -13.42
C ALA A 135 -0.16 17.39 -12.06
N HIS A 136 -0.37 16.08 -11.87
CA HIS A 136 -0.83 15.52 -10.60
C HIS A 136 0.17 15.78 -9.48
N LEU A 137 1.45 15.41 -9.66
CA LEU A 137 2.49 15.59 -8.65
C LEU A 137 2.70 17.08 -8.31
N LYS A 138 2.60 17.97 -9.30
CA LYS A 138 2.66 19.42 -9.08
C LYS A 138 1.48 19.92 -8.23
N LYS A 139 0.27 19.41 -8.49
CA LYS A 139 -0.95 19.79 -7.75
C LYS A 139 -0.91 19.29 -6.30
N LEU A 140 -0.32 18.12 -6.05
CA LEU A 140 -0.21 17.54 -4.72
C LEU A 140 0.72 18.33 -3.78
N GLY A 141 1.70 19.07 -4.30
CA GLY A 141 2.42 20.08 -3.49
C GLY A 141 3.77 19.66 -2.90
N GLY A 142 4.55 18.83 -3.59
CA GLY A 142 5.97 18.63 -3.25
C GLY A 142 6.25 17.69 -2.08
N TRP A 143 5.32 16.79 -1.76
CA TRP A 143 5.50 15.73 -0.77
C TRP A 143 6.75 14.87 -1.03
N GLU A 144 7.42 14.44 0.04
CA GLU A 144 8.63 13.62 -0.05
C GLU A 144 8.33 12.24 -0.63
N ARG A 145 7.15 11.68 -0.30
CA ARG A 145 6.70 10.39 -0.82
C ARG A 145 5.21 10.42 -1.15
N VAL A 146 4.87 9.95 -2.35
CA VAL A 146 3.51 9.79 -2.84
C VAL A 146 3.28 8.33 -3.21
N VAL A 147 2.11 7.79 -2.88
CA VAL A 147 1.60 6.51 -3.37
C VAL A 147 0.29 6.80 -4.11
N GLY A 148 0.31 6.62 -5.43
CA GLY A 148 -0.85 6.80 -6.29
C GLY A 148 -1.45 5.45 -6.68
N PHE A 149 -2.77 5.31 -6.55
CA PHE A 149 -3.46 4.07 -6.87
C PHE A 149 -4.83 4.32 -7.51
N LYS A 150 -5.22 3.40 -8.40
CA LYS A 150 -6.56 3.34 -8.99
C LYS A 150 -7.39 2.31 -8.26
N PHE A 151 -8.16 2.77 -7.28
CA PHE A 151 -9.04 1.92 -6.49
C PHE A 151 -10.07 1.20 -7.37
N ILE A 152 -10.25 -0.10 -7.13
CA ILE A 152 -11.32 -0.91 -7.71
C ILE A 152 -12.39 -1.03 -6.65
N LYS A 153 -13.55 -0.43 -6.90
CA LYS A 153 -14.70 -0.57 -6.00
C LYS A 153 -15.02 -2.05 -5.82
N SER A 154 -15.03 -2.52 -4.58
CA SER A 154 -15.55 -3.84 -4.22
C SER A 154 -16.96 -3.94 -4.79
N ALA A 155 -17.20 -4.90 -5.68
CA ALA A 155 -18.52 -5.15 -6.27
C ALA A 155 -19.46 -5.79 -5.24
#